data_AF-A0A819SRX8-F1
#
_entry.id   AF-A0A819SRX8-F1
#
_cell.length_a   1.000
_cell.length_b   1.000
_cell.length_c   1.000
_cell.angle_alpha   90.00
_cell.angle_beta   90.00
_cell.angle_gamma   90.00
#
_symmetry.space_group_name_H-M   'P 1'
#
loop_
_entity.id
_entity.type
_entity.pdbx_description
1 polymer ?
#
loop_
_entity_poly.entity_id
_entity_poly.type
_entity_poly.pdbx_seq_one_letter_code
_entity_poly.pdbx_strand_id
1 'polypeptide(L)'
;MIIVDTLAADKLQIDVTKKVDNCERKSKNGDRLHMHYTGTLKSNGKKFDSSRDRGDPFVFTIGTGQVIKGWEQGLLDMCEGEQRVLTIPASLGYGDRGAGNVIPAGATLVFDVELIKIERKNNDL
;
A
#
# COMPACT_ATOMS: atom_id res chain seq x y z
N MET A 1 -18.04 6.99 35.55
CA MET A 1 -16.77 6.28 35.29
C MET A 1 -17.05 5.17 34.29
N ILE A 2 -16.86 5.45 32.99
CA ILE A 2 -16.59 4.42 31.99
C ILE A 2 -15.43 4.98 31.18
N ILE A 3 -14.39 4.17 31.12
CA ILE A 3 -13.09 4.46 30.53
C ILE A 3 -13.35 4.71 29.04
N VAL A 4 -13.12 5.95 28.59
CA VAL A 4 -12.84 6.18 27.17
C VAL A 4 -11.48 5.55 26.92
N ASP A 5 -11.49 4.27 26.58
CA ASP A 5 -10.33 3.61 26.02
C ASP A 5 -9.94 4.46 24.82
N THR A 6 -8.89 5.25 25.03
CA THR A 6 -8.28 6.06 24.00
C THR A 6 -7.66 5.04 23.07
N LEU A 7 -8.44 4.58 22.07
CA LEU A 7 -7.97 3.70 21.02
C LEU A 7 -6.69 4.32 20.49
N ALA A 8 -5.56 3.66 20.76
CA ALA A 8 -4.29 4.05 20.18
C ALA A 8 -4.54 4.21 18.69
N ALA A 9 -4.23 5.39 18.14
CA ALA A 9 -4.36 5.62 16.71
C ALA A 9 -3.50 4.57 16.02
N ASP A 10 -4.13 3.55 15.42
CA ASP A 10 -3.43 2.54 14.64
C ASP A 10 -2.66 3.29 13.56
N LYS A 11 -1.33 3.21 13.61
CA LYS A 11 -0.43 3.82 12.62
C LYS A 11 -0.23 2.85 11.46
N LEU A 12 0.20 3.37 10.32
CA LEU A 12 0.67 2.53 9.22
C LEU A 12 1.80 1.61 9.73
N GLN A 13 1.68 0.31 9.51
CA GLN A 13 2.74 -0.66 9.74
C GLN A 13 3.30 -1.13 8.40
N ILE A 14 4.63 -1.22 8.32
CA ILE A 14 5.36 -1.57 7.10
C ILE A 14 6.33 -2.71 7.46
N ASP A 15 6.02 -3.91 7.01
CA ASP A 15 6.84 -5.09 7.23
C ASP A 15 7.51 -5.50 5.92
N VAL A 16 8.84 -5.36 5.82
CA VAL A 16 9.58 -5.80 4.62
C VAL A 16 9.75 -7.31 4.66
N THR A 17 9.05 -8.02 3.78
CA THR A 17 9.00 -9.49 3.74
C THR A 17 10.06 -10.09 2.82
N LYS A 18 10.46 -9.34 1.77
CA LYS A 18 11.56 -9.72 0.89
C LYS A 18 12.40 -8.49 0.59
N LYS A 19 13.66 -8.52 1.04
CA LYS A 19 14.66 -7.49 0.74
C LYS A 19 15.34 -7.79 -0.59
N VAL A 20 15.89 -6.75 -1.20
CA VAL A 20 16.69 -6.84 -2.43
C VAL A 20 18.09 -6.34 -2.10
N ASP A 21 19.09 -7.17 -2.39
CA ASP A 21 20.48 -6.79 -2.28
C ASP A 21 20.87 -5.87 -3.46
N ASN A 22 21.78 -4.91 -3.23
CA ASN A 22 22.26 -3.98 -4.25
C ASN A 22 21.16 -3.17 -4.96
N CYS A 23 20.39 -2.43 -4.16
CA CYS A 23 19.35 -1.55 -4.68
C CYS A 23 19.91 -0.25 -5.27
N GLU A 24 20.06 -0.22 -6.59
CA GLU A 24 20.58 0.95 -7.32
C GLU A 24 19.56 2.10 -7.40
N ARG A 25 18.26 1.77 -7.41
CA ARG A 25 17.18 2.74 -7.52
C ARG A 25 16.09 2.45 -6.50
N LYS A 26 15.77 3.48 -5.72
CA LYS A 26 14.65 3.47 -4.79
C LYS A 26 13.49 4.33 -5.29
N SER A 27 12.28 3.88 -4.97
CA SER A 27 11.04 4.61 -5.26
C SER A 27 10.99 5.93 -4.49
N LYS A 28 10.58 6.99 -5.16
CA LYS A 28 10.34 8.32 -4.59
C LYS A 28 9.17 9.01 -5.28
N ASN A 29 8.64 10.07 -4.67
CA ASN A 29 7.58 10.88 -5.23
C ASN A 29 7.88 11.28 -6.69
N GLY A 30 6.87 11.13 -7.56
CA GLY A 30 6.95 11.39 -9.00
C GLY A 30 7.28 10.15 -9.84
N ASP A 31 7.72 9.04 -9.23
CA ASP A 31 7.95 7.79 -9.97
C ASP A 31 6.63 7.13 -10.39
N ARG A 32 6.62 6.52 -11.57
CA ARG A 32 5.56 5.62 -11.99
C ARG A 32 5.91 4.20 -11.52
N LEU A 33 5.15 3.68 -10.57
CA LEU A 33 5.39 2.37 -9.97
C LEU A 33 4.47 1.32 -10.61
N HIS A 34 5.05 0.16 -10.90
CA HIS A 34 4.32 -1.03 -11.32
C HIS A 34 4.31 -2.00 -10.15
N MET A 35 3.13 -2.28 -9.60
CA MET A 35 2.97 -3.05 -8.38
C MET A 35 2.11 -4.29 -8.62
N HIS A 36 2.59 -5.44 -8.17
CA HIS A 36 1.66 -6.50 -7.79
C HIS A 36 1.23 -6.31 -6.34
N TYR A 37 -0.01 -6.70 -6.05
CA TYR A 37 -0.58 -6.67 -4.72
C TYR A 37 -1.74 -7.64 -4.57
N THR A 38 -2.00 -8.01 -3.32
CA THR A 38 -3.25 -8.61 -2.83
C THR A 38 -3.72 -7.84 -1.60
N GLY A 39 -4.96 -7.36 -1.62
CA GLY A 39 -5.59 -6.64 -0.51
C GLY A 39 -6.60 -7.50 0.24
N THR A 40 -6.49 -7.56 1.56
CA THR A 40 -7.41 -8.30 2.44
C THR A 40 -7.89 -7.45 3.62
N LEU A 41 -9.05 -7.81 4.18
CA LEU A 41 -9.55 -7.20 5.41
C LEU A 41 -8.83 -7.79 6.63
N LYS A 42 -8.27 -6.95 7.50
CA LYS A 42 -7.57 -7.42 8.72
C LYS A 42 -8.48 -8.25 9.64
N SER A 43 -9.77 -7.94 9.67
CA SER A 43 -10.73 -8.56 10.60
C SER A 43 -11.01 -10.04 10.33
N ASN A 44 -10.94 -10.48 9.07
CA ASN A 44 -11.32 -11.84 8.68
C ASN A 44 -10.45 -12.44 7.57
N GLY A 45 -9.40 -11.75 7.12
CA GLY A 45 -8.52 -12.19 6.05
C GLY A 45 -9.17 -12.24 4.67
N LYS A 46 -10.43 -11.79 4.52
CA LYS A 46 -11.14 -11.84 3.24
C LYS A 46 -10.45 -10.94 2.22
N LYS A 47 -9.99 -11.55 1.13
CA LYS A 47 -9.49 -10.84 -0.06
C LYS A 47 -10.62 -10.00 -0.67
N PHE A 48 -10.36 -8.71 -0.88
CA PHE A 48 -11.28 -7.82 -1.59
C PHE A 48 -10.79 -7.51 -3.01
N ASP A 49 -9.48 -7.56 -3.26
CA ASP A 49 -8.89 -7.28 -4.57
C ASP A 49 -7.47 -7.86 -4.70
N SER A 50 -7.05 -8.18 -5.92
CA SER A 50 -5.67 -8.56 -6.25
C SER A 50 -5.36 -8.30 -7.72
N SER A 51 -4.22 -7.65 -7.98
CA SER A 51 -3.66 -7.55 -9.34
C SER A 51 -3.15 -8.90 -9.86
N ARG A 52 -2.74 -9.81 -8.96
CA ARG A 52 -2.20 -11.12 -9.35
C ARG A 52 -3.29 -12.01 -9.97
N ASP A 53 -4.54 -11.88 -9.52
CA ASP A 53 -5.69 -12.58 -10.12
C ASP A 53 -5.93 -12.14 -11.58
N ARG A 54 -5.58 -10.88 -11.92
CA ARG A 54 -5.74 -10.32 -13.27
C ARG A 54 -4.53 -10.59 -14.17
N GLY A 55 -3.39 -10.94 -13.60
CA GLY A 55 -2.14 -11.17 -14.32
C GLY A 55 -1.32 -9.91 -14.65
N ASP A 56 -1.90 -8.72 -14.53
CA ASP A 56 -1.24 -7.46 -14.87
C ASP A 56 -0.94 -6.59 -13.63
N PRO A 57 0.27 -6.00 -13.52
CA PRO A 57 0.59 -5.05 -12.47
C PRO A 57 -0.32 -3.82 -12.48
N PHE A 58 -0.62 -3.30 -11.29
CA PHE A 58 -1.26 -2.01 -11.15
C PHE A 58 -0.24 -0.89 -11.28
N VAL A 59 -0.54 0.10 -12.10
CA VAL A 59 0.38 1.19 -12.44
C VAL A 59 -0.18 2.52 -11.98
N PHE A 60 0.60 3.28 -11.21
CA PHE A 60 0.22 4.59 -10.71
C PHE A 60 1.47 5.46 -10.48
N THR A 61 1.28 6.76 -10.25
CA THR A 61 2.37 7.68 -9.91
C THR A 61 2.35 7.99 -8.42
N ILE A 62 3.39 7.57 -7.69
CA ILE A 62 3.52 7.80 -6.25
C ILE A 62 3.77 9.28 -5.95
N GLY A 63 3.24 9.77 -4.84
CA GLY A 63 3.36 11.17 -4.39
C GLY A 63 2.34 12.12 -5.01
N THR A 64 1.35 11.62 -5.75
CA THR A 64 0.34 12.45 -6.45
C THR A 64 -1.05 12.39 -5.83
N GLY A 65 -1.26 11.52 -4.82
CA GLY A 65 -2.57 11.31 -4.21
C GLY A 65 -3.51 10.46 -5.07
N GLN A 66 -2.98 9.70 -6.02
CA GLN A 66 -3.75 8.77 -6.87
C GLN A 66 -4.20 7.52 -6.11
N VAL A 67 -3.48 7.16 -5.03
CA VAL A 67 -3.76 5.99 -4.21
C VAL A 67 -4.03 6.40 -2.76
N ILE A 68 -4.50 5.45 -1.95
CA ILE A 68 -4.77 5.68 -0.52
C ILE A 68 -3.49 6.14 0.20
N LYS A 69 -3.65 6.97 1.25
CA LYS A 69 -2.51 7.56 1.98
C LYS A 69 -1.52 6.53 2.52
N GLY A 70 -2.01 5.35 2.91
CA GLY A 70 -1.15 4.26 3.38
C GLY A 70 -0.21 3.74 2.29
N TRP A 71 -0.62 3.74 1.02
CA TRP A 71 0.27 3.41 -0.10
C TRP A 71 1.23 4.56 -0.41
N GLU A 72 0.73 5.81 -0.40
CA GLU A 72 1.56 7.02 -0.60
C GLU A 72 2.73 7.09 0.40
N GLN A 73 2.53 6.59 1.62
CA GLN A 73 3.55 6.54 2.67
C GLN A 73 4.35 5.23 2.65
N GLY A 74 3.68 4.09 2.46
CA GLY A 74 4.25 2.75 2.64
C GLY A 74 5.13 2.24 1.50
N LEU A 75 5.01 2.86 0.32
CA LEU A 75 5.69 2.41 -0.91
C LEU A 75 6.90 3.27 -1.30
N LEU A 76 7.30 4.20 -0.43
CA LEU A 76 8.54 4.97 -0.60
C LEU A 76 9.75 4.14 -0.17
N ASP A 77 10.91 4.50 -0.73
CA ASP A 77 12.20 3.87 -0.43
C ASP A 77 12.21 2.34 -0.68
N MET A 78 11.41 1.88 -1.65
CA MET A 78 11.36 0.48 -2.11
C MET A 78 12.28 0.24 -3.29
N CYS A 79 12.79 -0.98 -3.39
CA CYS A 79 13.59 -1.47 -4.50
C CYS A 79 12.76 -2.35 -5.45
N GLU A 80 13.07 -2.35 -6.75
CA GLU A 80 12.48 -3.32 -7.68
C GLU A 80 12.79 -4.75 -7.21
N GLY A 81 11.76 -5.59 -7.13
CA GLY A 81 11.79 -6.95 -6.58
C GLY A 81 11.53 -7.05 -5.07
N GLU A 82 11.45 -5.93 -4.35
CA GLU A 82 11.15 -5.89 -2.91
C GLU A 82 9.67 -6.19 -2.65
N GLN A 83 9.41 -6.92 -1.57
CA GLN A 83 8.05 -7.21 -1.10
C GLN A 83 7.84 -6.68 0.31
N ARG A 84 6.63 -6.18 0.55
CA ARG A 84 6.20 -5.66 1.85
C ARG A 84 4.79 -6.15 2.19
N VAL A 85 4.51 -6.22 3.48
CA VAL A 85 3.15 -6.26 4.01
C VAL A 85 2.87 -4.90 4.65
N LEU A 86 1.81 -4.24 4.19
CA LEU A 86 1.33 -2.96 4.74
C LEU A 86 0.05 -3.21 5.53
N THR A 87 0.05 -2.89 6.83
CA THR A 87 -1.19 -2.83 7.61
C THR A 87 -1.65 -1.38 7.70
N ILE A 88 -2.78 -1.09 7.05
CA ILE A 88 -3.25 0.26 6.80
C ILE A 88 -4.53 0.51 7.61
N PRO A 89 -4.49 1.41 8.62
CA PRO A 89 -5.68 1.81 9.37
C PRO A 89 -6.68 2.52 8.46
N ALA A 90 -7.96 2.52 8.84
CA ALA A 90 -9.02 3.16 8.06
C ALA A 90 -8.71 4.63 7.70
N SER A 91 -8.13 5.40 8.62
CA SER A 91 -7.75 6.81 8.42
C SER A 91 -6.71 7.04 7.31
N LEU A 92 -5.94 6.02 6.94
CA LEU A 92 -4.99 6.02 5.83
C LEU A 92 -5.46 5.18 4.64
N GLY A 93 -6.63 4.54 4.75
CA GLY A 93 -7.32 3.77 3.72
C GLY A 93 -8.59 4.50 3.23
N TYR A 94 -9.74 3.85 3.41
CA TYR A 94 -11.05 4.34 2.93
C TYR A 94 -11.92 5.01 4.02
N GLY A 95 -11.38 5.19 5.23
CA GLY A 95 -12.03 5.87 6.35
C GLY A 95 -13.39 5.27 6.74
N ASP A 96 -14.24 6.12 7.32
CA ASP A 96 -15.57 5.75 7.81
C ASP A 96 -16.59 5.51 6.67
N ARG A 97 -16.21 5.79 5.43
CA ARG A 97 -17.07 5.54 4.26
C ARG A 97 -16.89 4.14 3.69
N GLY A 98 -15.70 3.54 3.85
CA GLY A 98 -15.35 2.30 3.15
C GLY A 98 -15.33 2.48 1.63
N ALA A 99 -15.45 1.38 0.89
CA ALA A 99 -15.50 1.39 -0.56
C ALA A 99 -16.55 0.38 -1.08
N GLY A 100 -17.67 0.91 -1.55
CA GLY A 100 -18.78 0.12 -2.09
C GLY A 100 -19.20 -1.00 -1.12
N ASN A 101 -19.37 -2.21 -1.66
CA ASN A 101 -19.74 -3.40 -0.88
C ASN A 101 -18.55 -4.31 -0.55
N VAL A 102 -17.32 -3.90 -0.87
CA VAL A 102 -16.11 -4.74 -0.74
C VAL A 102 -15.25 -4.38 0.45
N ILE A 103 -15.23 -3.10 0.85
CA ILE A 103 -14.48 -2.61 2.01
C ILE A 103 -15.46 -1.92 2.97
N PRO A 104 -15.70 -2.47 4.16
CA PRO A 104 -16.55 -1.85 5.16
C PRO A 104 -16.01 -0.50 5.67
N ALA A 105 -16.91 0.32 6.21
CA ALA A 105 -16.55 1.51 6.97
C ALA A 105 -15.60 1.17 8.14
N GLY A 106 -14.59 2.00 8.36
CA GLY A 106 -13.65 1.83 9.47
C GLY A 106 -12.73 0.60 9.35
N ALA A 107 -12.68 -0.06 8.19
CA ALA A 107 -11.88 -1.26 8.02
C ALA A 107 -10.37 -0.97 8.00
N THR A 108 -9.61 -1.75 8.78
CA THR A 108 -8.16 -1.88 8.62
C THR A 108 -7.86 -2.89 7.53
N LEU A 109 -6.94 -2.52 6.63
CA LEU A 109 -6.57 -3.30 5.45
C LEU A 109 -5.18 -3.89 5.61
N VAL A 110 -4.95 -5.04 5.01
CA VAL A 110 -3.62 -5.64 4.87
C VAL A 110 -3.34 -5.78 3.38
N PHE A 111 -2.20 -5.25 2.94
CA PHE A 111 -1.73 -5.39 1.57
C PHE A 111 -0.40 -6.12 1.54
N ASP A 112 -0.36 -7.27 0.87
CA ASP A 112 0.88 -7.89 0.41
C ASP A 112 1.22 -7.27 -0.95
N VAL A 113 2.38 -6.61 -1.06
CA VAL A 113 2.79 -5.84 -2.23
C VAL A 113 4.18 -6.23 -2.72
N GLU A 114 4.38 -6.12 -4.02
CA GLU A 114 5.65 -6.39 -4.69
C GLU A 114 5.94 -5.33 -5.75
N LEU A 115 7.06 -4.63 -5.61
CA LEU A 115 7.46 -3.60 -6.58
C LEU A 115 8.10 -4.27 -7.79
N ILE A 116 7.42 -4.20 -8.92
CA ILE A 116 7.86 -4.84 -10.17
C ILE A 116 8.81 -3.93 -10.94
N LYS A 117 8.51 -2.63 -11.00
CA LYS A 117 9.28 -1.67 -11.80
C LYS A 117 9.09 -0.23 -11.33
N ILE A 118 10.16 0.56 -11.41
CA ILE A 118 10.22 2.01 -11.20
C ILE A 118 10.49 2.68 -12.55
N GLU A 119 9.46 3.29 -13.13
CA GLU A 119 9.59 4.12 -14.31
C GLU A 119 9.69 5.60 -13.93
N ARG A 120 10.89 6.15 -14.09
CA ARG A 120 11.20 7.56 -13.93
C ARG A 120 11.48 8.16 -15.30
N LYS A 121 10.77 9.23 -15.66
CA LYS A 121 11.17 10.02 -16.83
C LYS A 121 12.47 10.74 -16.47
N ASN A 122 13.56 10.43 -17.17
CA ASN A 122 14.77 11.24 -17.09
C ASN A 122 14.47 12.54 -17.84
N ASN A 123 14.41 13.66 -17.14
CA ASN A 123 14.44 14.99 -17.75
C ASN A 123 15.90 15.47 -17.89
N ASP A 124 16.80 14.56 -18.24
CA ASP A 124 18.21 14.88 -18.50
C ASP A 124 18.42 15.01 -20.00
N LEU A 125 18.03 16.17 -20.54
CA LEU A 125 18.59 16.81 -21.72
C LEU A 125 18.73 18.31 -21.43
#